data_AF-A0AAD7WLF8-F1
#
_entry.id   AF-A0AAD7WLF8-F1
#
_cell.length_a   1.000
_cell.length_b   1.000
_cell.length_c   1.000
_cell.angle_alpha   90.00
_cell.angle_beta   90.00
_cell.angle_gamma   90.00
#
_symmetry.space_group_name_H-M   'P 1'
#
loop_
_entity.id
_entity.type
_entity.pdbx_description
1 polymer ?
#
loop_
_entity_poly.entity_id
_entity_poly.type
_entity_poly.pdbx_seq_one_letter_code
_entity_poly.pdbx_strand_id
1 'polypeptide(L)'
;MTSKLTKVLSYYVRHAEDPGLAERLYSALKALKYLFRFIVQSRILYLRFYGNSEDGDAFSNSIRTLFLSFNTLMDRPLDEGVKIKGAILKYLPTIINDIQHVFEPVELSILLTKFIESIPDSQLVRQKLGCMCKMVESDLFKQPECRDILLPLLTDQLSGQLDDHSNKPDYEACVQLLSTVLDNLDRKDVGHTRGHVQMIMERLLRRTSIGQYLACMTAVLKQMDNAHYTLYISTFKTRQDIIDFLMETFIMFKDLMGNVFPSDWMIMNLLQIQVFLRAINQYSDVLNKYFLDQAHFELQLWNNYFHLTVAFLTHKSLQLESFSQEKRNKIINKYGDMRKTIGFRIRDMWYNLGPHKMKFIPSMVGPILEATLVPEPDLRKAIIPIFFDMMQCEHNFSPNHTFQMFESELITKLDQEVEGGRGDEQYKILLEKTLLEHCRRHRYLSQSGESLALLLSSLLENLLAYRTITHDESPEHRMSCTVNVLNFYKEKKREDIYIRYLYKLRDLHLDCENYTEASYTLLLHAELLLP
;
A
#
# COMPACT_ATOMS: atom_id res chain seq x y z
N MET A 1 -49.64 14.50 24.42
CA MET A 1 -49.92 14.48 22.96
C MET A 1 -48.80 13.80 22.18
N THR A 2 -47.53 13.98 22.57
CA THR A 2 -46.36 13.45 21.85
C THR A 2 -46.09 11.96 22.01
N SER A 3 -46.39 11.35 23.16
CA SER A 3 -46.39 9.87 23.30
C SER A 3 -47.44 9.17 22.43
N LYS A 4 -48.47 9.90 21.96
CA LYS A 4 -49.46 9.37 21.02
C LYS A 4 -48.93 9.35 19.58
N LEU A 5 -48.03 10.27 19.20
CA LEU A 5 -47.45 10.31 17.86
C LEU A 5 -46.52 9.12 17.59
N THR A 6 -45.66 8.75 18.55
CA THR A 6 -44.83 7.54 18.45
C THR A 6 -45.68 6.27 18.40
N LYS A 7 -46.78 6.21 19.17
CA LYS A 7 -47.74 5.10 19.12
C LYS A 7 -48.47 4.99 17.78
N VAL A 8 -48.88 6.11 17.18
CA VAL A 8 -49.52 6.14 15.86
C VAL A 8 -48.54 5.71 14.76
N LEU A 9 -47.28 6.16 14.82
CA LEU A 9 -46.23 5.66 13.91
C LEU A 9 -46.03 4.16 14.06
N SER A 10 -45.94 3.65 15.30
CA SER A 10 -45.83 2.21 15.56
C SER A 10 -47.05 1.44 15.03
N TYR A 11 -48.26 1.99 15.16
CA TYR A 11 -49.47 1.38 14.59
C TYR A 11 -49.41 1.32 13.05
N TYR A 12 -49.00 2.39 12.38
CA TYR A 12 -48.84 2.39 10.92
C TYR A 12 -47.79 1.40 10.43
N VAL A 13 -46.67 1.28 11.15
CA VAL A 13 -45.60 0.31 10.83
C VAL A 13 -46.11 -1.13 10.94
N ARG A 14 -46.90 -1.46 11.97
CA ARG A 14 -47.45 -2.81 12.16
C ARG A 14 -48.50 -3.21 11.12
N HIS A 15 -49.17 -2.23 10.49
CA HIS A 15 -50.20 -2.45 9.49
C HIS A 15 -49.75 -1.96 8.10
N ALA A 16 -48.44 -2.04 7.81
CA ALA A 16 -47.86 -1.62 6.54
C ALA A 16 -48.35 -2.45 5.32
N GLU A 17 -49.08 -3.54 5.56
CA GLU A 17 -49.76 -4.36 4.53
C GLU A 17 -51.00 -3.66 3.94
N ASP A 18 -51.66 -2.79 4.71
CA ASP A 18 -52.80 -2.01 4.21
C ASP A 18 -52.28 -0.87 3.32
N PRO A 19 -52.63 -0.83 2.01
CA PRO A 19 -52.15 0.19 1.07
C PRO A 19 -52.42 1.62 1.55
N GLY A 20 -53.58 1.87 2.17
CA GLY A 20 -53.96 3.21 2.64
C GLY A 20 -53.11 3.66 3.84
N LEU A 21 -52.75 2.74 4.73
CA LEU A 21 -51.86 3.00 5.86
C LEU A 21 -50.39 3.07 5.41
N ALA A 22 -50.00 2.28 4.42
CA ALA A 22 -48.68 2.29 3.81
C ALA A 22 -48.32 3.65 3.18
N GLU A 23 -49.25 4.28 2.45
CA GLU A 23 -49.04 5.62 1.89
C GLU A 23 -48.92 6.71 2.96
N ARG A 24 -49.75 6.62 4.01
CA ARG A 24 -49.68 7.52 5.17
C ARG A 24 -48.37 7.35 5.92
N LEU A 25 -47.92 6.11 6.12
CA LEU A 25 -46.63 5.79 6.73
C LEU A 25 -45.49 6.36 5.89
N TYR A 26 -45.50 6.16 4.58
CA TYR A 26 -44.47 6.69 3.69
C TYR A 26 -44.39 8.23 3.75
N SER A 27 -45.53 8.90 3.80
CA SER A 27 -45.61 10.35 3.96
C SER A 27 -45.09 10.80 5.34
N ALA A 28 -45.41 10.06 6.41
CA ALA A 28 -44.90 10.32 7.74
C ALA A 28 -43.38 10.11 7.83
N LEU A 29 -42.84 9.07 7.16
CA LEU A 29 -41.40 8.80 7.11
C LEU A 29 -40.63 9.91 6.38
N LYS A 30 -41.18 10.48 5.31
CA LYS A 30 -40.58 11.67 4.66
C LYS A 30 -40.48 12.87 5.60
N ALA A 31 -41.43 13.01 6.52
CA ALA A 31 -41.46 14.06 7.52
C ALA A 31 -40.81 13.66 8.86
N LEU A 32 -40.19 12.47 8.95
CA LEU A 32 -39.75 11.86 10.21
C LEU A 32 -38.83 12.78 11.01
N LYS A 33 -37.90 13.47 10.33
CA LYS A 33 -37.01 14.48 10.92
C LYS A 33 -37.78 15.56 11.68
N TYR A 34 -38.79 16.14 11.04
CA TYR A 34 -39.58 17.23 11.64
C TYR A 34 -40.50 16.72 12.74
N LEU A 35 -41.08 15.53 12.56
CA LEU A 35 -41.91 14.87 13.58
C LEU A 35 -41.10 14.62 14.85
N PHE A 36 -39.89 14.07 14.72
CA PHE A 36 -39.04 13.79 15.88
C PHE A 36 -38.49 15.06 16.53
N ARG A 37 -38.13 16.09 15.77
CA ARG A 37 -37.79 17.41 16.36
C ARG A 37 -38.91 17.94 17.25
N PHE A 38 -40.15 17.83 16.79
CA PHE A 38 -41.31 18.23 17.59
C PHE A 38 -41.50 17.34 18.84
N ILE A 39 -41.39 16.02 18.68
CA ILE A 39 -41.52 15.05 19.78
C ILE A 39 -40.44 15.29 20.85
N VAL A 40 -39.19 15.45 20.44
CA VAL A 40 -38.03 15.71 21.29
C VAL A 40 -38.19 17.06 22.00
N GLN A 41 -38.49 18.14 21.28
CA GLN A 41 -38.64 19.46 21.90
C GLN A 41 -39.79 19.49 22.91
N SER A 42 -40.90 18.82 22.61
CA SER A 42 -41.98 18.66 23.58
C SER A 42 -41.54 17.88 24.83
N ARG A 43 -40.68 16.86 24.69
CA ARG A 43 -40.15 16.11 25.83
C ARG A 43 -39.18 16.94 26.66
N ILE A 44 -38.28 17.69 26.03
CA ILE A 44 -37.37 18.63 26.72
C ILE A 44 -38.17 19.63 27.55
N LEU A 45 -39.19 20.27 26.96
CA LEU A 45 -40.06 21.19 27.67
C LEU A 45 -40.78 20.51 28.83
N TYR A 46 -41.34 19.31 28.61
CA TYR A 46 -41.99 18.55 29.67
C TYR A 46 -41.04 18.26 30.85
N LEU A 47 -39.81 17.78 30.59
CA LEU A 47 -38.81 17.53 31.63
C LEU A 47 -38.42 18.81 32.38
N ARG A 48 -38.36 19.95 31.68
CA ARG A 48 -38.07 21.25 32.30
C ARG A 48 -39.17 21.71 33.26
N PHE A 49 -40.44 21.40 32.98
CA PHE A 49 -41.56 21.82 33.83
C PHE A 49 -41.88 20.84 34.96
N TYR A 50 -41.72 19.53 34.74
CA TYR A 50 -42.17 18.49 35.68
C TYR A 50 -41.03 17.68 36.34
N GLY A 51 -39.76 17.94 35.99
CA GLY A 51 -38.61 17.21 36.51
C GLY A 51 -38.47 15.79 35.94
N ASN A 52 -37.54 15.00 36.50
CA ASN A 52 -37.43 13.56 36.21
C ASN A 52 -38.58 12.81 36.89
N SER A 53 -39.75 12.77 36.23
CA SER A 53 -40.90 11.97 36.69
C SER A 53 -40.74 10.48 36.33
N GLU A 54 -41.54 9.61 36.98
CA GLU A 54 -41.67 8.17 36.63
C GLU A 54 -42.08 7.94 35.16
N ASP A 55 -42.62 8.96 34.48
CA ASP A 55 -42.89 8.96 33.03
C ASP A 55 -41.60 8.99 32.16
N GLY A 56 -40.42 9.03 32.79
CA GLY A 56 -39.11 8.68 32.21
C GLY A 56 -39.21 7.46 31.31
N ASP A 57 -39.65 6.35 31.91
CA ASP A 57 -39.72 5.05 31.27
C ASP A 57 -40.80 4.97 30.20
N ALA A 58 -41.94 5.64 30.38
CA ALA A 58 -43.04 5.58 29.43
C ALA A 58 -42.67 6.15 28.05
N PHE A 59 -41.91 7.27 28.03
CA PHE A 59 -41.41 7.85 26.78
C PHE A 59 -40.37 6.94 26.13
N SER A 60 -39.38 6.49 26.91
CA SER A 60 -38.33 5.60 26.43
C SER A 60 -38.90 4.29 25.89
N ASN A 61 -39.88 3.70 26.58
CA ASN A 61 -40.62 2.52 26.13
C ASN A 61 -41.39 2.76 24.82
N SER A 62 -41.89 3.97 24.58
CA SER A 62 -42.54 4.30 23.31
C SER A 62 -41.54 4.31 22.13
N ILE A 63 -40.32 4.79 22.36
CA ILE A 63 -39.23 4.74 21.37
C ILE A 63 -38.79 3.29 21.15
N ARG A 64 -38.55 2.52 22.22
CA ARG A 64 -38.23 1.08 22.14
C ARG A 64 -39.28 0.31 21.34
N THR A 65 -40.57 0.55 21.60
CA THR A 65 -41.68 -0.09 20.89
C THR A 65 -41.72 0.28 19.40
N LEU A 66 -41.37 1.52 19.07
CA LEU A 66 -41.28 1.94 17.67
C LEU A 66 -40.13 1.21 16.95
N PHE A 67 -38.93 1.16 17.54
CA PHE A 67 -37.81 0.40 16.99
C PHE A 67 -38.13 -1.08 16.83
N LEU A 68 -38.76 -1.72 17.84
CA LEU A 68 -39.24 -3.09 17.71
C LEU A 68 -40.21 -3.26 16.55
N SER A 69 -41.12 -2.31 16.34
CA SER A 69 -42.05 -2.35 15.20
C SER A 69 -41.31 -2.22 13.87
N PHE A 70 -40.28 -1.38 13.79
CA PHE A 70 -39.42 -1.32 12.60
C PHE A 70 -38.70 -2.65 12.36
N ASN A 71 -38.10 -3.26 13.39
CA ASN A 71 -37.39 -4.53 13.25
C ASN A 71 -38.30 -5.62 12.70
N THR A 72 -39.52 -5.76 13.23
CA THR A 72 -40.51 -6.74 12.73
C THR A 72 -40.91 -6.47 11.28
N LEU A 73 -40.93 -5.22 10.83
CA LEU A 73 -41.20 -4.90 9.42
C LEU A 73 -39.99 -5.20 8.52
N MET A 74 -38.78 -4.92 8.99
CA MET A 74 -37.55 -5.10 8.22
C MET A 74 -37.21 -6.57 7.98
N ASP A 75 -37.50 -7.45 8.95
CA ASP A 75 -37.24 -8.90 8.90
C ASP A 75 -38.12 -9.66 7.87
N ARG A 76 -39.20 -9.03 7.39
CA ARG A 76 -40.10 -9.64 6.39
C ARG A 76 -39.39 -9.90 5.04
N PRO A 77 -39.96 -10.73 4.14
CA PRO A 77 -39.50 -10.87 2.76
C PRO A 77 -39.39 -9.53 2.01
N LEU A 78 -38.50 -9.42 1.02
CA LEU A 78 -38.20 -8.16 0.34
C LEU A 78 -39.41 -7.58 -0.39
N ASP A 79 -40.18 -8.43 -1.07
CA ASP A 79 -41.39 -8.12 -1.82
C ASP A 79 -42.46 -7.43 -0.96
N GLU A 80 -42.46 -7.68 0.35
CA GLU A 80 -43.32 -7.02 1.30
C GLU A 80 -42.78 -5.63 1.69
N GLY A 81 -43.30 -4.59 1.04
CA GLY A 81 -43.10 -3.20 1.50
C GLY A 81 -41.72 -2.62 1.19
N VAL A 82 -41.05 -3.03 0.10
CA VAL A 82 -39.75 -2.50 -0.39
C VAL A 82 -39.63 -0.99 -0.22
N LYS A 83 -40.66 -0.25 -0.68
CA LYS A 83 -40.71 1.22 -0.67
C LYS A 83 -40.67 1.80 0.75
N ILE A 84 -41.35 1.15 1.70
CA ILE A 84 -41.36 1.56 3.10
C ILE A 84 -40.04 1.21 3.77
N LYS A 85 -39.53 -0.01 3.58
CA LYS A 85 -38.22 -0.45 4.10
C LYS A 85 -37.10 0.50 3.66
N GLY A 86 -37.05 0.83 2.37
CA GLY A 86 -36.11 1.81 1.83
C GLY A 86 -36.29 3.22 2.40
N ALA A 87 -37.53 3.65 2.67
CA ALA A 87 -37.80 4.93 3.31
C ALA A 87 -37.33 4.97 4.77
N ILE A 88 -37.54 3.89 5.53
CA ILE A 88 -37.05 3.78 6.91
C ILE A 88 -35.53 3.90 6.94
N LEU A 89 -34.81 3.12 6.12
CA LEU A 89 -33.35 3.20 6.02
C LEU A 89 -32.83 4.59 5.64
N LYS A 90 -33.57 5.32 4.79
CA LYS A 90 -33.19 6.66 4.37
C LYS A 90 -33.44 7.72 5.45
N TYR A 91 -34.57 7.65 6.16
CA TYR A 91 -35.02 8.73 7.05
C TYR A 91 -34.76 8.47 8.53
N LEU A 92 -34.61 7.21 8.98
CA LEU A 92 -34.32 6.88 10.38
C LEU A 92 -32.99 7.48 10.88
N PRO A 93 -31.89 7.52 10.09
CA PRO A 93 -30.66 8.15 10.58
C PRO A 93 -30.81 9.65 10.83
N THR A 94 -31.76 10.31 10.17
CA THR A 94 -31.93 11.77 10.26
C THR A 94 -32.44 12.25 11.62
N ILE A 95 -32.96 11.35 12.45
CA ILE A 95 -33.50 11.66 13.78
C ILE A 95 -32.55 11.32 14.92
N ILE A 96 -31.42 10.64 14.64
CA ILE A 96 -30.48 10.17 15.67
C ILE A 96 -30.00 11.32 16.57
N ASN A 97 -29.52 12.41 15.95
CA ASN A 97 -29.00 13.57 16.68
C ASN A 97 -30.08 14.33 17.45
N ASP A 98 -31.34 14.22 17.05
CA ASP A 98 -32.45 14.83 17.80
C ASP A 98 -32.82 13.93 19.01
N ILE A 99 -32.86 12.60 18.83
CA ILE A 99 -33.25 11.63 19.89
C ILE A 99 -32.26 11.62 21.06
N GLN A 100 -30.95 11.72 20.79
CA GLN A 100 -29.90 11.69 21.84
C GLN A 100 -30.07 12.76 22.94
N HIS A 101 -30.85 13.83 22.70
CA HIS A 101 -31.11 14.85 23.71
C HIS A 101 -32.07 14.40 24.81
N VAL A 102 -32.86 13.35 24.56
CA VAL A 102 -33.95 12.91 25.45
C VAL A 102 -33.94 11.39 25.68
N PHE A 103 -32.94 10.69 25.17
CA PHE A 103 -32.79 9.25 25.25
C PHE A 103 -31.31 8.90 25.44
N GLU A 104 -31.02 7.84 26.19
CA GLU A 104 -29.65 7.45 26.50
C GLU A 104 -28.88 7.05 25.21
N PRO A 105 -27.71 7.66 24.92
CA PRO A 105 -26.93 7.38 23.71
C PRO A 105 -26.54 5.90 23.55
N VAL A 106 -26.09 5.26 24.63
CA VAL A 106 -25.65 3.85 24.64
C VAL A 106 -26.81 2.92 24.31
N GLU A 107 -27.97 3.14 24.93
CA GLU A 107 -29.17 2.36 24.63
C GLU A 107 -29.66 2.60 23.19
N LEU A 108 -29.57 3.84 22.68
CA LEU A 108 -29.91 4.13 21.28
C LEU A 108 -29.01 3.38 20.31
N SER A 109 -27.70 3.28 20.60
CA SER A 109 -26.77 2.47 19.83
C SER A 109 -27.17 0.99 19.81
N ILE A 110 -27.61 0.41 20.94
CA ILE A 110 -28.11 -0.98 20.99
C ILE A 110 -29.37 -1.15 20.11
N LEU A 111 -30.30 -0.21 20.15
CA LEU A 111 -31.51 -0.25 19.33
C LEU A 111 -31.20 -0.16 17.84
N LEU A 112 -30.29 0.73 17.46
CA LEU A 112 -29.81 0.86 16.08
C LEU A 112 -29.08 -0.41 15.62
N THR A 113 -28.28 -1.03 16.49
CA THR A 113 -27.60 -2.30 16.17
C THR A 113 -28.62 -3.39 15.85
N LYS A 114 -29.58 -3.62 16.75
CA LYS A 114 -30.66 -4.60 16.54
C LYS A 114 -31.51 -4.31 15.30
N PHE A 115 -31.68 -3.02 14.97
CA PHE A 115 -32.39 -2.62 13.76
C PHE A 115 -31.63 -3.04 12.49
N ILE A 116 -30.33 -2.80 12.42
CA ILE A 116 -29.52 -3.21 11.26
C ILE A 116 -29.43 -4.74 11.15
N GLU A 117 -29.29 -5.44 12.28
CA GLU A 117 -29.26 -6.92 12.33
C GLU A 117 -30.59 -7.56 11.92
N SER A 118 -31.72 -6.88 12.12
CA SER A 118 -33.04 -7.38 11.67
C SER A 118 -33.21 -7.40 10.16
N ILE A 119 -32.27 -6.84 9.38
CA ILE A 119 -32.35 -6.79 7.92
C ILE A 119 -31.54 -7.95 7.35
N PRO A 120 -32.16 -8.89 6.60
CA PRO A 120 -31.46 -10.00 5.98
C PRO A 120 -30.30 -9.52 5.10
N ASP A 121 -29.14 -10.19 5.17
CA ASP A 121 -27.89 -9.71 4.54
C ASP A 121 -27.94 -9.61 3.01
N SER A 122 -28.84 -10.32 2.36
CA SER A 122 -29.07 -10.26 0.91
C SER A 122 -30.00 -9.12 0.48
N GLN A 123 -30.66 -8.44 1.41
CA GLN A 123 -31.68 -7.43 1.13
C GLN A 123 -31.15 -6.01 1.35
N LEU A 124 -31.47 -5.12 0.41
CA LEU A 124 -31.25 -3.67 0.56
C LEU A 124 -29.82 -3.28 0.91
N VAL A 125 -28.81 -4.04 0.46
CA VAL A 125 -27.38 -3.90 0.83
C VAL A 125 -26.92 -2.44 0.75
N ARG A 126 -27.12 -1.78 -0.39
CA ARG A 126 -26.72 -0.38 -0.59
C ARG A 126 -27.40 0.59 0.38
N GLN A 127 -28.70 0.40 0.62
CA GLN A 127 -29.48 1.24 1.54
C GLN A 127 -29.11 0.97 3.01
N LYS A 128 -28.81 -0.28 3.36
CA LYS A 128 -28.32 -0.71 4.68
C LYS A 128 -26.97 -0.06 4.98
N LEU A 129 -26.01 -0.19 4.08
CA LEU A 129 -24.69 0.45 4.20
C LEU A 129 -24.79 1.99 4.22
N GLY A 130 -25.63 2.58 3.37
CA GLY A 130 -25.87 4.03 3.38
C GLY A 130 -26.50 4.53 4.69
N CYS A 131 -27.40 3.76 5.31
CA CYS A 131 -27.95 4.03 6.64
C CYS A 131 -26.84 4.00 7.70
N MET A 132 -25.96 3.00 7.65
CA MET A 132 -24.81 2.86 8.54
C MET A 132 -23.82 4.03 8.39
N CYS A 133 -23.56 4.52 7.18
CA CYS A 133 -22.76 5.74 6.99
C CYS A 133 -23.35 6.93 7.75
N LYS A 134 -24.68 7.12 7.68
CA LYS A 134 -25.36 8.20 8.40
C LYS A 134 -25.38 8.00 9.92
N MET A 135 -25.35 6.77 10.41
CA MET A 135 -25.15 6.47 11.83
C MET A 135 -23.74 6.88 12.28
N VAL A 136 -22.70 6.61 11.48
CA VAL A 136 -21.31 6.99 11.77
C VAL A 136 -21.09 8.51 11.69
N GLU A 137 -21.77 9.20 10.77
CA GLU A 137 -21.74 10.67 10.68
C GLU A 137 -22.45 11.37 11.86
N SER A 138 -23.22 10.64 12.68
CA SER A 138 -23.99 11.19 13.79
C SER A 138 -23.11 11.49 15.02
N ASP A 139 -23.63 12.29 15.96
CA ASP A 139 -22.91 12.62 17.20
C ASP A 139 -22.76 11.40 18.13
N LEU A 140 -23.54 10.33 17.95
CA LEU A 140 -23.37 9.07 18.69
C LEU A 140 -21.97 8.51 18.50
N PHE A 141 -21.46 8.51 17.27
CA PHE A 141 -20.17 7.90 16.95
C PHE A 141 -18.98 8.71 17.47
N LYS A 142 -19.20 9.93 17.97
CA LYS A 142 -18.15 10.70 18.66
C LYS A 142 -17.87 10.17 20.07
N GLN A 143 -18.84 9.47 20.67
CA GLN A 143 -18.73 8.94 22.03
C GLN A 143 -18.07 7.55 22.03
N PRO A 144 -17.05 7.29 22.87
CA PRO A 144 -16.36 6.00 22.91
C PRO A 144 -17.29 4.84 23.23
N GLU A 145 -18.18 4.98 24.21
CA GLU A 145 -19.08 3.91 24.67
C GLU A 145 -20.08 3.51 23.57
N CYS A 146 -20.54 4.48 22.78
CA CYS A 146 -21.42 4.22 21.64
C CYS A 146 -20.67 3.54 20.49
N ARG A 147 -19.39 3.88 20.26
CA ARG A 147 -18.54 3.21 19.26
C ARG A 147 -18.26 1.77 19.63
N ASP A 148 -18.10 1.45 20.91
CA ASP A 148 -17.87 0.07 21.37
C ASP A 148 -19.05 -0.86 21.02
N ILE A 149 -20.26 -0.31 20.84
CA ILE A 149 -21.46 -1.03 20.43
C ILE A 149 -21.65 -1.02 18.91
N LEU A 150 -21.46 0.14 18.27
CA LEU A 150 -21.73 0.31 16.84
C LEU A 150 -20.63 -0.29 15.96
N LEU A 151 -19.36 -0.15 16.36
CA LEU A 151 -18.24 -0.55 15.52
C LEU A 151 -18.16 -2.06 15.27
N PRO A 152 -18.42 -2.96 16.23
CA PRO A 152 -18.46 -4.40 15.97
C PRO A 152 -19.48 -4.76 14.88
N LEU A 153 -20.67 -4.17 14.94
CA LEU A 153 -21.69 -4.33 13.89
C LEU A 153 -21.18 -3.84 12.54
N LEU A 154 -20.60 -2.64 12.48
CA LEU A 154 -20.08 -2.05 11.26
C LEU A 154 -18.99 -2.94 10.63
N THR A 155 -18.06 -3.45 11.44
CA THR A 155 -16.99 -4.33 10.98
C THR A 155 -17.51 -5.68 10.53
N ASP A 156 -18.53 -6.22 11.17
CA ASP A 156 -19.09 -7.55 10.81
C ASP A 156 -19.87 -7.48 9.52
N GLN A 157 -20.66 -6.43 9.32
CA GLN A 157 -21.37 -6.19 8.07
C GLN A 157 -20.41 -5.92 6.92
N LEU A 158 -19.37 -5.10 7.13
CA LEU A 158 -18.32 -4.91 6.12
C LEU A 158 -17.59 -6.23 5.83
N SER A 159 -17.23 -7.00 6.85
CA SER A 159 -16.54 -8.28 6.70
C SER A 159 -17.36 -9.27 5.88
N GLY A 160 -18.67 -9.37 6.10
CA GLY A 160 -19.55 -10.27 5.35
C GLY A 160 -19.72 -9.84 3.89
N GLN A 161 -19.74 -8.52 3.62
CA GLN A 161 -19.81 -8.02 2.24
C GLN A 161 -18.48 -8.16 1.51
N LEU A 162 -17.34 -8.08 2.21
CA LEU A 162 -16.00 -8.20 1.63
C LEU A 162 -15.50 -9.65 1.53
N ASP A 163 -16.30 -10.64 1.91
CA ASP A 163 -15.94 -12.05 1.83
C ASP A 163 -16.12 -12.58 0.39
N ASP A 164 -15.20 -13.43 -0.07
CA ASP A 164 -15.18 -13.95 -1.45
C ASP A 164 -16.44 -14.75 -1.84
N HIS A 165 -17.24 -15.19 -0.85
CA HIS A 165 -18.50 -15.90 -1.05
C HIS A 165 -19.72 -14.97 -1.21
N SER A 166 -19.53 -13.65 -1.17
CA SER A 166 -20.59 -12.68 -1.41
C SER A 166 -21.05 -12.73 -2.87
N ASN A 167 -22.30 -13.13 -3.11
CA ASN A 167 -22.82 -13.29 -4.47
C ASN A 167 -22.92 -11.97 -5.26
N LYS A 168 -22.98 -10.80 -4.59
CA LYS A 168 -22.99 -9.44 -5.18
C LYS A 168 -22.63 -8.35 -4.15
N PRO A 169 -21.35 -8.15 -3.82
CA PRO A 169 -20.95 -7.07 -2.93
C PRO A 169 -21.10 -5.70 -3.58
N ASP A 170 -21.61 -4.72 -2.84
CA ASP A 170 -21.60 -3.31 -3.25
C ASP A 170 -20.29 -2.67 -2.77
N TYR A 171 -19.24 -2.81 -3.60
CA TYR A 171 -17.90 -2.34 -3.31
C TYR A 171 -17.87 -0.84 -2.98
N GLU A 172 -18.60 -0.02 -3.74
CA GLU A 172 -18.65 1.43 -3.57
C GLU A 172 -19.23 1.81 -2.20
N ALA A 173 -20.35 1.19 -1.81
CA ALA A 173 -20.97 1.44 -0.52
C ALA A 173 -20.09 0.96 0.65
N CYS A 174 -19.37 -0.16 0.48
CA CYS A 174 -18.42 -0.65 1.49
C CYS A 174 -17.22 0.30 1.67
N VAL A 175 -16.63 0.78 0.55
CA VAL A 175 -15.56 1.79 0.58
C VAL A 175 -16.05 3.05 1.28
N GLN A 176 -17.25 3.53 0.94
CA GLN A 176 -17.82 4.72 1.53
C GLN A 176 -18.01 4.57 3.04
N LEU A 177 -18.56 3.45 3.50
CA LEU A 177 -18.76 3.18 4.92
C LEU A 177 -17.43 3.09 5.67
N LEU A 178 -16.48 2.29 5.17
CA LEU A 178 -15.17 2.13 5.81
C LEU A 178 -14.40 3.46 5.85
N SER A 179 -14.44 4.24 4.77
CA SER A 179 -13.81 5.57 4.73
C SER A 179 -14.47 6.51 5.75
N THR A 180 -15.81 6.52 5.84
CA THR A 180 -16.54 7.35 6.81
C THR A 180 -16.19 6.99 8.26
N VAL A 181 -16.02 5.69 8.55
CA VAL A 181 -15.57 5.21 9.86
C VAL A 181 -14.15 5.70 10.14
N LEU A 182 -13.22 5.47 9.22
CA LEU A 182 -11.82 5.85 9.39
C LEU A 182 -11.66 7.37 9.52
N ASP A 183 -12.39 8.17 8.73
CA ASP A 183 -12.36 9.62 8.81
C ASP A 183 -12.86 10.11 10.17
N ASN A 184 -13.90 9.49 10.74
CA ASN A 184 -14.36 9.86 12.07
C ASN A 184 -13.40 9.40 13.18
N LEU A 185 -12.67 8.30 13.01
CA LEU A 185 -11.65 7.85 13.96
C LEU A 185 -10.35 8.67 13.89
N ASP A 186 -10.03 9.29 12.74
CA ASP A 186 -8.85 10.17 12.58
C ASP A 186 -9.08 11.57 13.17
N ARG A 187 -10.33 11.89 13.57
CA ARG A 187 -10.66 13.18 14.19
C ARG A 187 -10.05 13.32 15.57
N LYS A 188 -9.68 14.54 15.93
CA LYS A 188 -9.09 14.86 17.24
C LYS A 188 -10.13 15.04 18.36
N ASP A 189 -11.39 15.27 18.02
CA ASP A 189 -12.48 15.57 18.96
C ASP A 189 -13.28 14.34 19.39
N VAL A 190 -12.84 13.12 19.04
CA VAL A 190 -13.59 11.87 19.31
C VAL A 190 -12.93 10.98 20.38
N GLY A 191 -12.06 11.52 21.24
CA GLY A 191 -11.42 10.74 22.31
C GLY A 191 -10.51 9.59 21.83
N HIS A 192 -10.30 8.56 22.65
CA HIS A 192 -9.41 7.44 22.34
C HIS A 192 -9.99 6.52 21.26
N THR A 193 -9.22 6.28 20.19
CA THR A 193 -9.63 5.49 19.01
C THR A 193 -8.78 4.24 18.78
N ARG A 194 -7.76 4.00 19.62
CA ARG A 194 -6.76 2.95 19.42
C ARG A 194 -7.38 1.54 19.34
N GLY A 195 -8.21 1.17 20.32
CA GLY A 195 -8.89 -0.13 20.32
C GLY A 195 -9.87 -0.29 19.14
N HIS A 196 -10.47 0.80 18.68
CA HIS A 196 -11.34 0.82 17.50
C HIS A 196 -10.57 0.53 16.21
N VAL A 197 -9.40 1.17 16.03
CA VAL A 197 -8.50 0.91 14.89
C VAL A 197 -8.00 -0.52 14.92
N GLN A 198 -7.68 -1.05 16.11
CA GLN A 198 -7.27 -2.45 16.28
C GLN A 198 -8.34 -3.42 15.75
N MET A 199 -9.60 -3.22 16.11
CA MET A 199 -10.70 -4.09 15.66
C MET A 199 -10.92 -4.04 14.14
N ILE A 200 -10.84 -2.84 13.54
CA ILE A 200 -10.92 -2.67 12.08
C ILE A 200 -9.79 -3.44 11.40
N MET A 201 -8.57 -3.28 11.93
CA MET A 201 -7.38 -3.95 11.41
C MET A 201 -7.52 -5.48 11.46
N GLU A 202 -7.93 -6.05 12.61
CA GLU A 202 -8.08 -7.51 12.78
C GLU A 202 -9.16 -8.10 11.85
N ARG A 203 -10.27 -7.39 11.64
CA ARG A 203 -11.42 -7.88 10.87
C ARG A 203 -11.28 -7.64 9.36
N LEU A 204 -10.69 -6.52 8.95
CA LEU A 204 -10.81 -6.00 7.57
C LEU A 204 -9.49 -5.85 6.81
N LEU A 205 -8.31 -5.82 7.46
CA LEU A 205 -7.05 -5.51 6.75
C LEU A 205 -6.73 -6.52 5.64
N ARG A 206 -6.86 -7.82 5.90
CA ARG A 206 -6.62 -8.86 4.87
C ARG A 206 -7.63 -8.78 3.73
N ARG A 207 -8.91 -8.54 4.03
CA ARG A 207 -10.00 -8.44 3.04
C ARG A 207 -9.91 -7.19 2.16
N THR A 208 -9.39 -6.09 2.71
CA THR A 208 -9.15 -4.83 1.99
C THR A 208 -7.85 -4.84 1.17
N SER A 209 -7.07 -5.92 1.20
CA SER A 209 -5.85 -6.07 0.42
C SER A 209 -6.11 -6.48 -1.05
N ILE A 210 -7.37 -6.65 -1.44
CA ILE A 210 -7.79 -6.83 -2.84
C ILE A 210 -7.81 -5.45 -3.48
N GLY A 211 -7.02 -5.22 -4.54
CA GLY A 211 -6.61 -3.91 -5.08
C GLY A 211 -7.68 -2.82 -5.36
N GLN A 212 -8.97 -3.13 -5.24
CA GLN A 212 -10.09 -2.18 -5.30
C GLN A 212 -10.24 -1.31 -4.04
N TYR A 213 -9.54 -1.63 -2.93
CA TYR A 213 -9.66 -0.93 -1.63
C TYR A 213 -8.41 -0.16 -1.22
N LEU A 214 -7.56 0.24 -2.17
CA LEU A 214 -6.28 0.88 -1.89
C LEU A 214 -6.37 2.06 -0.90
N ALA A 215 -7.34 2.94 -1.09
CA ALA A 215 -7.51 4.12 -0.24
C ALA A 215 -7.87 3.72 1.20
N CYS A 216 -8.76 2.74 1.37
CA CYS A 216 -9.14 2.22 2.68
C CYS A 216 -7.98 1.50 3.36
N MET A 217 -7.26 0.63 2.64
CA MET A 217 -6.08 -0.04 3.18
C MET A 217 -5.00 0.97 3.60
N THR A 218 -4.72 1.97 2.76
CA THR A 218 -3.77 3.04 3.09
C THR A 218 -4.23 3.82 4.32
N ALA A 219 -5.53 4.10 4.45
CA ALA A 219 -6.09 4.78 5.62
C ALA A 219 -5.99 3.94 6.90
N VAL A 220 -6.29 2.64 6.85
CA VAL A 220 -6.09 1.71 7.98
C VAL A 220 -4.61 1.67 8.37
N LEU A 221 -3.72 1.41 7.41
CA LEU A 221 -2.28 1.35 7.62
C LEU A 221 -1.72 2.67 8.16
N LYS A 222 -2.29 3.83 7.79
CA LYS A 222 -1.93 5.18 8.29
C LYS A 222 -2.34 5.36 9.77
N GLN A 223 -3.48 4.83 10.19
CA GLN A 223 -3.95 4.95 11.58
C GLN A 223 -3.30 3.92 12.53
N MET A 224 -2.73 2.82 12.01
CA MET A 224 -1.99 1.85 12.81
C MET A 224 -0.73 2.43 13.46
N ASP A 225 -0.35 1.86 14.61
CA ASP A 225 0.86 2.18 15.38
C ASP A 225 1.69 0.91 15.54
N ASN A 226 2.90 1.00 16.12
CA ASN A 226 3.81 -0.15 16.25
C ASN A 226 3.20 -1.33 17.03
N ALA A 227 2.33 -1.05 18.00
CA ALA A 227 1.67 -2.09 18.78
C ALA A 227 0.55 -2.77 17.99
N HIS A 228 -0.19 -2.02 17.15
CA HIS A 228 -1.13 -2.61 16.20
C HIS A 228 -0.44 -3.60 15.26
N TYR A 229 0.72 -3.24 14.69
CA TYR A 229 1.50 -4.17 13.85
C TYR A 229 1.94 -5.42 14.64
N THR A 230 2.48 -5.22 15.85
CA THR A 230 2.94 -6.33 16.69
C THR A 230 1.79 -7.29 17.03
N LEU A 231 0.63 -6.74 17.42
CA LEU A 231 -0.53 -7.53 17.74
C LEU A 231 -1.08 -8.25 16.50
N TYR A 232 -1.19 -7.58 15.37
CA TYR A 232 -1.68 -8.20 14.14
C TYR A 232 -0.85 -9.43 13.76
N ILE A 233 0.49 -9.30 13.79
CA ILE A 233 1.41 -10.41 13.53
C ILE A 233 1.23 -11.54 14.54
N SER A 234 0.86 -11.24 15.79
CA SER A 234 0.60 -12.27 16.82
C SER A 234 -0.74 -13.01 16.64
N THR A 235 -1.66 -12.51 15.79
CA THR A 235 -2.94 -13.19 15.54
C THR A 235 -2.80 -14.39 14.58
N PHE A 236 -1.73 -14.43 13.80
CA PHE A 236 -1.43 -15.53 12.90
C PHE A 236 -1.03 -16.79 13.69
N LYS A 237 -1.69 -17.91 13.39
CA LYS A 237 -1.53 -19.16 14.15
C LYS A 237 -0.30 -19.93 13.73
N THR A 238 0.02 -19.91 12.43
CA THR A 238 1.13 -20.68 11.86
C THR A 238 2.17 -19.79 11.21
N ARG A 239 3.40 -20.31 11.11
CA ARG A 239 4.47 -19.67 10.34
C ARG A 239 4.07 -19.48 8.88
N GLN A 240 3.33 -20.44 8.30
CA GLN A 240 2.87 -20.37 6.91
C GLN A 240 1.90 -19.20 6.71
N ASP A 241 0.96 -18.98 7.64
CA ASP A 241 0.02 -17.86 7.51
C ASP A 241 0.74 -16.50 7.47
N ILE A 242 1.84 -16.37 8.22
CA ILE A 242 2.68 -15.16 8.19
C ILE A 242 3.42 -15.04 6.85
N ILE A 243 3.95 -16.14 6.32
CA ILE A 243 4.62 -16.16 5.01
C ILE A 243 3.64 -15.70 3.92
N ASP A 244 2.46 -16.34 3.86
CA ASP A 244 1.43 -16.05 2.86
C ASP A 244 1.02 -14.58 2.93
N PHE A 245 0.73 -14.09 4.15
CA PHE A 245 0.39 -12.68 4.37
C PHE A 245 1.49 -11.72 3.91
N LEU A 246 2.76 -11.97 4.27
CA LEU A 246 3.86 -11.09 3.88
C LEU A 246 4.12 -11.14 2.37
N MET A 247 4.05 -12.31 1.74
CA MET A 247 4.20 -12.42 0.29
C MET A 247 3.07 -11.68 -0.45
N GLU A 248 1.81 -11.94 -0.09
CA GLU A 248 0.65 -11.23 -0.64
C GLU A 248 0.82 -9.72 -0.47
N THR A 249 1.23 -9.27 0.72
CA THR A 249 1.42 -7.85 1.03
C THR A 249 2.54 -7.22 0.22
N PHE A 250 3.69 -7.90 0.05
CA PHE A 250 4.81 -7.36 -0.72
C PHE A 250 4.51 -7.27 -2.21
N ILE A 251 3.85 -8.30 -2.78
CA ILE A 251 3.41 -8.28 -4.18
C ILE A 251 2.40 -7.15 -4.39
N MET A 252 1.40 -7.07 -3.50
CA MET A 252 0.38 -6.02 -3.54
C MET A 252 0.99 -4.62 -3.41
N PHE A 253 1.93 -4.37 -2.49
CA PHE A 253 2.63 -3.08 -2.43
C PHE A 253 3.41 -2.76 -3.70
N LYS A 254 4.06 -3.75 -4.30
CA LYS A 254 4.80 -3.56 -5.56
C LYS A 254 3.85 -3.15 -6.70
N ASP A 255 2.71 -3.83 -6.82
CA ASP A 255 1.71 -3.54 -7.85
C ASP A 255 1.04 -2.18 -7.64
N LEU A 256 0.73 -1.82 -6.40
CA LEU A 256 0.06 -0.55 -6.06
C LEU A 256 0.99 0.67 -6.10
N MET A 257 2.30 0.46 -6.07
CA MET A 257 3.26 1.51 -6.43
C MET A 257 3.27 1.78 -7.94
N GLY A 258 2.74 0.88 -8.78
CA GLY A 258 2.62 1.06 -10.23
C GLY A 258 1.48 1.99 -10.62
N ASN A 259 1.69 3.32 -10.61
CA ASN A 259 0.82 4.35 -11.19
C ASN A 259 -0.70 4.24 -10.86
N VAL A 260 -1.09 3.88 -9.62
CA VAL A 260 -2.53 3.81 -9.27
C VAL A 260 -3.17 5.20 -9.30
N PHE A 261 -2.45 6.22 -8.84
CA PHE A 261 -2.88 7.61 -8.99
C PHE A 261 -2.19 8.27 -10.19
N PRO A 262 -2.83 9.27 -10.82
CA PRO A 262 -2.18 10.11 -11.81
C PRO A 262 -0.84 10.66 -11.29
N SER A 263 0.17 10.74 -12.16
CA SER A 263 1.53 11.15 -11.77
C SER A 263 1.61 12.59 -11.21
N ASP A 264 0.65 13.44 -11.57
CA ASP A 264 0.47 14.80 -11.09
C ASP A 264 -0.10 14.87 -9.67
N TRP A 265 -0.73 13.79 -9.17
CA TRP A 265 -1.28 13.69 -7.81
C TRP A 265 -0.21 13.38 -6.77
N MET A 266 0.86 14.19 -6.77
CA MET A 266 2.05 13.99 -5.96
C MET A 266 1.77 13.89 -4.46
N ILE A 267 0.78 14.62 -3.94
CA ILE A 267 0.45 14.58 -2.51
C ILE A 267 -0.07 13.19 -2.13
N MET A 268 -0.94 12.60 -2.96
CA MET A 268 -1.49 11.27 -2.74
C MET A 268 -0.42 10.19 -2.91
N ASN A 269 0.37 10.27 -3.99
CA ASN A 269 1.48 9.35 -4.24
C ASN A 269 2.49 9.36 -3.07
N LEU A 270 2.93 10.54 -2.61
CA LEU A 270 3.87 10.63 -1.50
C LEU A 270 3.28 10.17 -0.17
N LEU A 271 2.00 10.44 0.09
CA LEU A 271 1.32 9.98 1.31
C LEU A 271 1.23 8.45 1.34
N GLN A 272 0.81 7.82 0.23
CA GLN A 272 0.73 6.38 0.10
C GLN A 272 2.11 5.73 0.30
N ILE A 273 3.12 6.23 -0.40
CA ILE A 273 4.52 5.78 -0.29
C ILE A 273 5.03 5.90 1.15
N GLN A 274 4.72 6.99 1.86
CA GLN A 274 5.10 7.16 3.26
C GLN A 274 4.45 6.12 4.18
N VAL A 275 3.16 5.82 3.97
CA VAL A 275 2.43 4.81 4.74
C VAL A 275 3.01 3.41 4.48
N PHE A 276 3.29 3.09 3.21
CA PHE A 276 3.91 1.82 2.82
C PHE A 276 5.32 1.69 3.40
N LEU A 277 6.12 2.76 3.39
CA LEU A 277 7.45 2.76 4.02
C LEU A 277 7.38 2.35 5.50
N ARG A 278 6.41 2.90 6.24
CA ARG A 278 6.23 2.54 7.65
C ARG A 278 5.88 1.07 7.80
N ALA A 279 4.95 0.55 6.99
CA ALA A 279 4.56 -0.86 7.03
C ALA A 279 5.74 -1.79 6.66
N ILE A 280 6.48 -1.48 5.58
CA ILE A 280 7.67 -2.24 5.15
C ILE A 280 8.71 -2.30 6.26
N ASN A 281 8.97 -1.18 6.96
CA ASN A 281 9.90 -1.17 8.09
C ASN A 281 9.44 -2.11 9.22
N GLN A 282 8.15 -2.10 9.58
CA GLN A 282 7.61 -3.02 10.59
C GLN A 282 7.74 -4.49 10.14
N TYR A 283 7.45 -4.78 8.88
CA TYR A 283 7.57 -6.14 8.33
C TYR A 283 9.04 -6.59 8.21
N SER A 284 9.99 -5.67 8.04
CA SER A 284 11.42 -5.98 8.06
C SER A 284 11.88 -6.51 9.42
N ASP A 285 11.33 -5.99 10.51
CA ASP A 285 11.61 -6.48 11.86
C ASP A 285 11.01 -7.88 12.07
N VAL A 286 9.83 -8.15 11.50
CA VAL A 286 9.20 -9.49 11.50
C VAL A 286 10.07 -10.49 10.73
N LEU A 287 10.59 -10.11 9.56
CA LEU A 287 11.51 -10.93 8.77
C LEU A 287 12.76 -11.32 9.57
N ASN A 288 13.42 -10.34 10.19
CA ASN A 288 14.59 -10.59 11.02
C ASN A 288 14.26 -11.53 12.19
N LYS A 289 13.11 -11.33 12.85
CA LYS A 289 12.76 -12.08 14.06
C LYS A 289 12.38 -13.54 13.79
N TYR A 290 11.63 -13.81 12.73
CA TYR A 290 11.04 -15.15 12.50
C TYR A 290 11.68 -15.94 11.35
N PHE A 291 12.34 -15.26 10.39
CA PHE A 291 12.72 -15.86 9.10
C PHE A 291 14.23 -15.83 8.80
N LEU A 292 15.08 -15.62 9.82
CA LEU A 292 16.55 -15.74 9.74
C LEU A 292 17.10 -17.10 10.22
N ASP A 293 16.23 -18.07 10.52
CA ASP A 293 16.66 -19.40 10.95
C ASP A 293 17.40 -20.15 9.83
N GLN A 294 18.50 -20.83 10.20
CA GLN A 294 19.35 -21.58 9.27
C GLN A 294 18.65 -22.81 8.68
N ALA A 295 17.80 -23.47 9.46
CA ALA A 295 17.13 -24.71 9.05
C ALA A 295 15.95 -24.46 8.09
N HIS A 296 15.23 -23.35 8.24
CA HIS A 296 14.00 -23.05 7.51
C HIS A 296 14.04 -21.67 6.84
N PHE A 297 15.03 -21.46 5.97
CA PHE A 297 15.23 -20.18 5.30
C PHE A 297 14.30 -19.99 4.09
N GLU A 298 13.42 -18.98 4.17
CA GLU A 298 12.42 -18.68 3.14
C GLU A 298 12.98 -17.75 2.04
N LEU A 299 13.76 -18.30 1.11
CA LEU A 299 14.45 -17.52 0.07
C LEU A 299 13.51 -16.62 -0.76
N GLN A 300 12.36 -17.15 -1.16
CA GLN A 300 11.41 -16.41 -2.00
C GLN A 300 10.81 -15.19 -1.28
N LEU A 301 10.50 -15.33 0.00
CA LEU A 301 9.96 -14.23 0.82
C LEU A 301 10.97 -13.08 0.93
N TRP A 302 12.23 -13.40 1.22
CA TRP A 302 13.32 -12.42 1.27
C TRP A 302 13.60 -11.78 -0.10
N ASN A 303 13.55 -12.56 -1.19
CA ASN A 303 13.66 -12.03 -2.54
C ASN A 303 12.55 -11.00 -2.83
N ASN A 304 11.30 -11.33 -2.51
CA ASN A 304 10.17 -10.42 -2.69
C ASN A 304 10.34 -9.14 -1.87
N TYR A 305 10.85 -9.24 -0.64
CA TYR A 305 11.18 -8.07 0.18
C TYR A 305 12.23 -7.16 -0.50
N PHE A 306 13.38 -7.71 -0.93
CA PHE A 306 14.41 -6.89 -1.56
C PHE A 306 13.92 -6.25 -2.86
N HIS A 307 13.23 -7.01 -3.73
CA HIS A 307 12.64 -6.45 -4.94
C HIS A 307 11.62 -5.34 -4.67
N LEU A 308 10.79 -5.48 -3.62
CA LEU A 308 9.87 -4.43 -3.19
C LEU A 308 10.63 -3.17 -2.75
N THR A 309 11.66 -3.32 -1.91
CA THR A 309 12.43 -2.17 -1.41
C THR A 309 13.21 -1.45 -2.51
N VAL A 310 13.73 -2.18 -3.50
CA VAL A 310 14.38 -1.60 -4.68
C VAL A 310 13.36 -0.89 -5.56
N ALA A 311 12.21 -1.50 -5.84
CA ALA A 311 11.13 -0.86 -6.59
C ALA A 311 10.63 0.42 -5.91
N PHE A 312 10.60 0.44 -4.58
CA PHE A 312 10.31 1.64 -3.80
C PHE A 312 11.39 2.72 -4.03
N LEU A 313 12.68 2.38 -3.91
CA LEU A 313 13.79 3.32 -4.12
C LEU A 313 13.82 3.92 -5.53
N THR A 314 13.48 3.12 -6.53
CA THR A 314 13.53 3.51 -7.94
C THR A 314 12.26 4.23 -8.41
N HIS A 315 11.22 4.31 -7.57
CA HIS A 315 9.94 4.91 -7.93
C HIS A 315 10.06 6.38 -8.37
N LYS A 316 9.42 6.74 -9.50
CA LYS A 316 9.53 8.06 -10.14
C LYS A 316 9.19 9.23 -9.22
N SER A 317 8.18 9.09 -8.36
CA SER A 317 7.79 10.15 -7.41
C SER A 317 8.83 10.43 -6.33
N LEU A 318 9.80 9.53 -6.12
CA LEU A 318 10.91 9.69 -5.17
C LEU A 318 12.19 10.17 -5.83
N GLN A 319 12.27 10.26 -7.16
CA GLN A 319 13.41 10.83 -7.88
C GLN A 319 13.40 12.35 -7.82
N LEU A 320 13.77 12.87 -6.64
CA LEU A 320 13.66 14.29 -6.28
C LEU A 320 14.48 15.22 -7.19
N GLU A 321 15.53 14.70 -7.81
CA GLU A 321 16.39 15.37 -8.79
C GLU A 321 15.67 15.73 -10.09
N SER A 322 14.57 15.04 -10.42
CA SER A 322 13.74 15.35 -11.60
C SER A 322 12.79 16.53 -11.36
N PHE A 323 12.62 16.98 -10.11
CA PHE A 323 11.74 18.08 -9.76
C PHE A 323 12.46 19.42 -9.65
N SER A 324 11.70 20.51 -9.78
CA SER A 324 12.21 21.85 -9.49
C SER A 324 12.69 21.95 -8.03
N GLN A 325 13.68 22.81 -7.79
CA GLN A 325 14.28 22.98 -6.47
C GLN A 325 13.25 23.33 -5.39
N GLU A 326 12.25 24.16 -5.71
CA GLU A 326 11.18 24.52 -4.77
C GLU A 326 10.31 23.33 -4.39
N LYS A 327 9.93 22.51 -5.37
CA LYS A 327 9.11 21.31 -5.14
C LYS A 327 9.89 20.29 -4.32
N ARG A 328 11.17 20.07 -4.65
CA ARG A 328 12.08 19.22 -3.89
C ARG A 328 12.20 19.67 -2.43
N ASN A 329 12.46 20.95 -2.19
CA ASN A 329 12.60 21.51 -0.83
C ASN A 329 11.31 21.33 -0.02
N LYS A 330 10.14 21.56 -0.62
CA LYS A 330 8.85 21.33 0.06
C LYS A 330 8.63 19.86 0.44
N ILE A 331 8.98 18.93 -0.45
CA ILE A 331 8.85 17.49 -0.19
C ILE A 331 9.78 17.08 0.96
N ILE A 332 11.06 17.47 0.91
CA ILE A 332 12.05 17.14 1.94
C ILE A 332 11.65 17.72 3.29
N ASN A 333 11.18 18.97 3.35
CA ASN A 333 10.77 19.61 4.61
C ASN A 333 9.57 18.91 5.25
N LYS A 334 8.65 18.35 4.45
CA LYS A 334 7.44 17.70 4.97
C LYS A 334 7.62 16.22 5.30
N TYR A 335 8.35 15.48 4.46
CA TYR A 335 8.42 14.02 4.53
C TYR A 335 9.83 13.48 4.82
N GLY A 336 10.86 14.31 4.75
CA GLY A 336 12.26 13.86 4.68
C GLY A 336 12.59 13.20 3.35
N ASP A 337 13.83 12.72 3.20
CA ASP A 337 14.19 11.87 2.06
C ASP A 337 13.91 10.40 2.43
N MET A 338 12.75 9.91 1.99
CA MET A 338 12.28 8.54 2.23
C MET A 338 13.24 7.49 1.66
N ARG A 339 14.04 7.83 0.63
CA ARG A 339 15.01 6.91 0.01
C ARG A 339 16.13 6.54 0.96
N LYS A 340 16.58 7.47 1.80
CA LYS A 340 17.59 7.20 2.82
C LYS A 340 17.12 6.15 3.82
N THR A 341 15.92 6.32 4.35
CA THR A 341 15.36 5.44 5.38
C THR A 341 15.29 3.99 4.90
N ILE A 342 14.74 3.77 3.69
CA ILE A 342 14.63 2.42 3.14
C ILE A 342 15.99 1.87 2.73
N GLY A 343 16.90 2.69 2.20
CA GLY A 343 18.24 2.26 1.84
C GLY A 343 19.07 1.77 3.02
N PHE A 344 19.00 2.46 4.16
CA PHE A 344 19.60 1.97 5.40
C PHE A 344 18.95 0.67 5.88
N ARG A 345 17.64 0.47 5.67
CA ARG A 345 17.01 -0.83 5.94
C ARG A 345 17.52 -1.92 5.00
N ILE A 346 17.64 -1.69 3.69
CA ILE A 346 18.20 -2.67 2.75
C ILE A 346 19.59 -3.11 3.21
N ARG A 347 20.45 -2.16 3.57
CA ARG A 347 21.78 -2.43 4.11
C ARG A 347 21.72 -3.32 5.34
N ASP A 348 20.96 -2.93 6.36
CA ASP A 348 20.90 -3.66 7.62
C ASP A 348 20.32 -5.08 7.42
N MET A 349 19.27 -5.20 6.60
CA MET A 349 18.67 -6.49 6.23
C MET A 349 19.66 -7.39 5.50
N TRP A 350 20.45 -6.85 4.57
CA TRP A 350 21.49 -7.61 3.87
C TRP A 350 22.55 -8.16 4.82
N TYR A 351 23.06 -7.34 5.73
CA TYR A 351 24.09 -7.81 6.69
C TYR A 351 23.56 -8.84 7.69
N ASN A 352 22.26 -8.82 8.00
CA ASN A 352 21.62 -9.81 8.88
C ASN A 352 21.47 -11.20 8.25
N LEU A 353 21.55 -11.35 6.92
CA LEU A 353 21.38 -12.63 6.23
C LEU A 353 22.46 -13.68 6.55
N GLY A 354 23.62 -13.25 7.08
CA GLY A 354 24.73 -14.14 7.42
C GLY A 354 25.15 -15.04 6.23
N PRO A 355 25.20 -16.38 6.39
CA PRO A 355 25.61 -17.30 5.32
C PRO A 355 24.59 -17.41 4.18
N HIS A 356 23.34 -16.95 4.36
CA HIS A 356 22.31 -17.05 3.33
C HIS A 356 22.53 -16.08 2.16
N LYS A 357 23.41 -15.08 2.30
CA LYS A 357 23.78 -14.12 1.24
C LYS A 357 24.15 -14.80 -0.08
N MET A 358 24.86 -15.93 -0.03
CA MET A 358 25.27 -16.68 -1.22
C MET A 358 24.07 -17.15 -2.05
N LYS A 359 22.92 -17.43 -1.43
CA LYS A 359 21.68 -17.84 -2.14
C LYS A 359 21.09 -16.72 -3.02
N PHE A 360 21.52 -15.48 -2.81
CA PHE A 360 21.05 -14.30 -3.55
C PHE A 360 22.02 -13.86 -4.66
N ILE A 361 23.23 -14.43 -4.72
CA ILE A 361 24.22 -14.11 -5.74
C ILE A 361 24.07 -15.18 -6.85
N PRO A 362 23.88 -14.80 -8.13
CA PRO A 362 23.99 -13.43 -8.69
C PRO A 362 22.67 -12.63 -8.74
N SER A 363 21.51 -13.23 -8.48
CA SER A 363 20.19 -12.62 -8.77
C SER A 363 19.92 -11.26 -8.13
N MET A 364 20.56 -10.95 -7.00
CA MET A 364 20.39 -9.70 -6.25
C MET A 364 21.38 -8.60 -6.65
N VAL A 365 22.36 -8.89 -7.50
CA VAL A 365 23.35 -7.90 -7.97
C VAL A 365 22.66 -6.79 -8.76
N GLY A 366 21.78 -7.13 -9.70
CA GLY A 366 21.01 -6.15 -10.48
C GLY A 366 20.13 -5.24 -9.62
N PRO A 367 19.24 -5.78 -8.77
CA PRO A 367 18.40 -4.96 -7.89
C PRO A 367 19.20 -4.07 -6.93
N ILE A 368 20.32 -4.54 -6.37
CA ILE A 368 21.17 -3.70 -5.52
C ILE A 368 21.87 -2.62 -6.36
N LEU A 369 22.27 -2.93 -7.58
CA LEU A 369 22.82 -1.94 -8.50
C LEU A 369 21.81 -0.82 -8.81
N GLU A 370 20.56 -1.16 -9.13
CA GLU A 370 19.47 -0.19 -9.30
C GLU A 370 19.38 0.77 -8.09
N ALA A 371 19.44 0.23 -6.88
CA ALA A 371 19.41 1.02 -5.65
C ALA A 371 20.64 1.94 -5.49
N THR A 372 21.83 1.48 -5.87
CA THR A 372 23.05 2.29 -5.82
C THR A 372 23.11 3.39 -6.88
N LEU A 373 22.38 3.24 -7.99
CA LEU A 373 22.38 4.24 -9.07
C LEU A 373 21.50 5.46 -8.74
N VAL A 374 20.60 5.36 -7.76
CA VAL A 374 19.79 6.47 -7.25
C VAL A 374 20.71 7.63 -6.78
N PRO A 375 20.49 8.87 -7.25
CA PRO A 375 21.37 10.01 -6.96
C PRO A 375 21.10 10.64 -5.59
N GLU A 376 21.30 9.85 -4.55
CA GLU A 376 21.30 10.28 -3.15
C GLU A 376 22.64 9.89 -2.50
N PRO A 377 23.49 10.86 -2.08
CA PRO A 377 24.86 10.56 -1.65
C PRO A 377 25.01 9.67 -0.42
N ASP A 378 24.14 9.80 0.58
CA ASP A 378 24.24 9.02 1.82
C ASP A 378 23.77 7.57 1.58
N LEU A 379 22.74 7.40 0.76
CA LEU A 379 22.24 6.13 0.24
C LEU A 379 23.34 5.39 -0.51
N ARG A 380 24.01 6.05 -1.47
CA ARG A 380 25.11 5.46 -2.23
C ARG A 380 26.23 4.97 -1.31
N LYS A 381 26.67 5.82 -0.37
CA LYS A 381 27.70 5.45 0.61
C LYS A 381 27.30 4.26 1.49
N ALA A 382 26.01 4.10 1.76
CA ALA A 382 25.50 3.02 2.61
C ALA A 382 25.36 1.69 1.86
N ILE A 383 24.95 1.71 0.59
CA ILE A 383 24.62 0.51 -0.19
C ILE A 383 25.81 0.01 -1.01
N ILE A 384 26.65 0.88 -1.60
CA ILE A 384 27.81 0.45 -2.40
C ILE A 384 28.70 -0.58 -1.70
N PRO A 385 28.99 -0.48 -0.38
CA PRO A 385 29.78 -1.50 0.33
C PRO A 385 29.19 -2.93 0.28
N ILE A 386 27.90 -3.09 0.00
CA ILE A 386 27.26 -4.40 -0.18
C ILE A 386 27.92 -5.17 -1.33
N PHE A 387 28.39 -4.50 -2.39
CA PHE A 387 29.12 -5.16 -3.47
C PHE A 387 30.41 -5.83 -3.00
N PHE A 388 31.16 -5.18 -2.11
CA PHE A 388 32.35 -5.78 -1.52
C PHE A 388 31.99 -6.96 -0.59
N ASP A 389 30.86 -6.90 0.11
CA ASP A 389 30.35 -8.03 0.90
C ASP A 389 29.89 -9.20 0.02
N MET A 390 29.27 -8.94 -1.13
CA MET A 390 28.94 -9.96 -2.14
C MET A 390 30.19 -10.66 -2.68
N MET A 391 31.24 -9.89 -3.02
CA MET A 391 32.53 -10.44 -3.44
C MET A 391 33.16 -11.36 -2.38
N GLN A 392 33.17 -10.92 -1.12
CA GLN A 392 33.67 -11.73 -0.01
C GLN A 392 32.83 -12.99 0.20
N CYS A 393 31.52 -12.88 0.09
CA CYS A 393 30.62 -14.01 0.22
C CYS A 393 30.91 -15.06 -0.86
N GLU A 394 30.90 -14.67 -2.14
CA GLU A 394 31.19 -15.62 -3.23
C GLU A 394 32.60 -16.22 -3.09
N HIS A 395 33.62 -15.42 -2.76
CA HIS A 395 34.98 -15.92 -2.57
C HIS A 395 35.09 -16.98 -1.45
N ASN A 396 34.34 -16.82 -0.36
CA ASN A 396 34.37 -17.75 0.77
C ASN A 396 33.60 -19.05 0.51
N PHE A 397 32.55 -19.00 -0.31
CA PHE A 397 31.69 -20.16 -0.62
C PHE A 397 32.03 -20.84 -1.95
N SER A 398 32.74 -20.17 -2.86
CA SER A 398 33.17 -20.71 -4.14
C SER A 398 34.35 -21.67 -3.96
N PRO A 399 34.31 -22.88 -4.55
CA PRO A 399 35.41 -23.85 -4.45
C PRO A 399 36.72 -23.32 -5.06
N ASN A 400 36.63 -22.41 -6.02
CA ASN A 400 37.78 -21.81 -6.70
C ASN A 400 38.28 -20.54 -6.02
N HIS A 401 37.63 -20.09 -4.92
CA HIS A 401 37.93 -18.82 -4.25
C HIS A 401 37.93 -17.62 -5.23
N THR A 402 36.95 -17.59 -6.14
CA THR A 402 36.72 -16.49 -7.08
C THR A 402 35.35 -15.84 -6.86
N PHE A 403 35.14 -14.65 -7.43
CA PHE A 403 33.85 -13.95 -7.45
C PHE A 403 33.33 -13.74 -8.89
N GLN A 404 33.60 -14.69 -9.79
CA GLN A 404 33.33 -14.54 -11.22
C GLN A 404 31.83 -14.40 -11.54
N MET A 405 30.94 -15.01 -10.76
CA MET A 405 29.50 -14.89 -10.98
C MET A 405 29.04 -13.46 -10.66
N PHE A 406 29.44 -12.93 -9.51
CA PHE A 406 29.20 -11.55 -9.10
C PHE A 406 29.78 -10.56 -10.12
N GLU A 407 31.04 -10.73 -10.51
CA GLU A 407 31.70 -9.84 -11.47
C GLU A 407 30.95 -9.81 -12.81
N SER A 408 30.62 -10.98 -13.35
CA SER A 408 29.98 -11.10 -14.67
C SER A 408 28.57 -10.50 -14.65
N GLU A 409 27.81 -10.74 -13.58
CA GLU A 409 26.47 -10.16 -13.41
C GLU A 409 26.54 -8.65 -13.22
N LEU A 410 27.47 -8.14 -12.40
CA LEU A 410 27.61 -6.71 -12.15
C LEU A 410 27.95 -5.95 -13.42
N ILE A 411 28.89 -6.45 -14.23
CA ILE A 411 29.25 -5.85 -15.53
C ILE A 411 28.04 -5.83 -16.47
N THR A 412 27.35 -6.97 -16.60
CA THR A 412 26.20 -7.10 -17.49
C THR A 412 25.05 -6.17 -17.09
N LYS A 413 24.79 -6.06 -15.78
CA LYS A 413 23.76 -5.16 -15.27
C LYS A 413 24.17 -3.70 -15.38
N LEU A 414 25.42 -3.35 -15.07
CA LEU A 414 25.91 -1.98 -15.20
C LEU A 414 25.78 -1.45 -16.63
N ASP A 415 26.09 -2.28 -17.61
CA ASP A 415 25.87 -1.99 -19.02
C ASP A 415 24.41 -1.66 -19.34
N GLN A 416 23.48 -2.54 -18.94
CA GLN A 416 22.03 -2.35 -19.15
C GLN A 416 21.51 -1.08 -18.47
N GLU A 417 21.93 -0.84 -17.24
CA GLU A 417 21.42 0.24 -16.40
C GLU A 417 21.91 1.63 -16.84
N VAL A 418 23.19 1.74 -17.22
CA VAL A 418 23.79 3.01 -17.67
C VAL A 418 23.30 3.37 -19.07
N GLU A 419 23.17 2.38 -19.95
CA GLU A 419 22.49 2.56 -21.24
C GLU A 419 21.03 3.01 -21.04
N GLY A 420 20.33 2.47 -20.05
CA GLY A 420 18.98 2.87 -19.65
C GLY A 420 18.86 4.28 -19.05
N GLY A 421 19.93 5.08 -19.06
CA GLY A 421 19.94 6.48 -18.62
C GLY A 421 20.28 6.69 -17.14
N ARG A 422 20.66 5.64 -16.40
CA ARG A 422 21.05 5.74 -14.99
C ARG A 422 22.57 5.91 -14.81
N GLY A 423 23.00 6.31 -13.62
CA GLY A 423 24.43 6.53 -13.32
C GLY A 423 24.95 7.90 -13.74
N ASP A 424 25.97 8.37 -13.03
CA ASP A 424 26.60 9.68 -13.23
C ASP A 424 28.09 9.63 -12.83
N GLU A 425 28.82 10.71 -13.12
CA GLU A 425 30.24 10.82 -12.81
C GLU A 425 30.51 10.71 -11.30
N GLN A 426 29.60 11.22 -10.47
CA GLN A 426 29.73 11.12 -9.02
C GLN A 426 29.63 9.66 -8.55
N TYR A 427 28.75 8.86 -9.17
CA TYR A 427 28.61 7.43 -8.90
C TYR A 427 29.88 6.68 -9.29
N LYS A 428 30.47 6.96 -10.46
CA LYS A 428 31.76 6.37 -10.89
C LYS A 428 32.85 6.58 -9.85
N ILE A 429 33.08 7.84 -9.47
CA ILE A 429 34.11 8.23 -8.49
C ILE A 429 33.86 7.54 -7.15
N LEU A 430 32.60 7.51 -6.69
CA LEU A 430 32.26 6.93 -5.40
C LEU A 430 32.38 5.39 -5.39
N LEU A 431 31.97 4.72 -6.46
CA LEU A 431 32.06 3.27 -6.61
C LEU A 431 33.53 2.84 -6.59
N GLU A 432 34.37 3.46 -7.43
CA GLU A 432 35.80 3.17 -7.49
C GLU A 432 36.46 3.38 -6.13
N LYS A 433 36.27 4.57 -5.54
CA LYS A 433 36.86 4.90 -4.23
C LYS A 433 36.47 3.90 -3.15
N THR A 434 35.18 3.59 -3.03
CA THR A 434 34.67 2.70 -1.98
C THR A 434 35.22 1.28 -2.14
N LEU A 435 35.17 0.73 -3.36
CA LEU A 435 35.69 -0.61 -3.61
C LEU A 435 37.21 -0.70 -3.39
N LEU A 436 37.99 0.29 -3.85
CA LEU A 436 39.44 0.34 -3.61
C LEU A 436 39.77 0.41 -2.11
N GLU A 437 39.08 1.25 -1.35
CA GLU A 437 39.30 1.39 0.10
C GLU A 437 39.05 0.07 0.85
N HIS A 438 38.03 -0.68 0.46
CA HIS A 438 37.72 -1.98 1.07
C HIS A 438 38.65 -3.10 0.58
N CYS A 439 38.89 -3.20 -0.73
CA CYS A 439 39.71 -4.27 -1.30
C CYS A 439 41.16 -4.18 -0.86
N ARG A 440 41.78 -3.00 -0.87
CA ARG A 440 43.19 -2.80 -0.46
C ARG A 440 43.46 -3.15 0.99
N ARG A 441 42.43 -3.11 1.84
CA ARG A 441 42.51 -3.53 3.26
C ARG A 441 42.31 -5.03 3.44
N HIS A 442 41.85 -5.74 2.42
CA HIS A 442 41.50 -7.16 2.50
C HIS A 442 42.62 -8.06 1.98
N ARG A 443 43.03 -9.04 2.80
CA ARG A 443 44.21 -9.88 2.54
C ARG A 443 44.15 -10.67 1.23
N TYR A 444 42.99 -11.24 0.91
CA TYR A 444 42.83 -12.16 -0.23
C TYR A 444 42.22 -11.51 -1.48
N LEU A 445 41.51 -10.40 -1.30
CA LEU A 445 40.75 -9.76 -2.39
C LEU A 445 41.42 -8.49 -2.90
N SER A 446 42.56 -8.07 -2.33
CA SER A 446 43.23 -6.82 -2.71
C SER A 446 43.48 -6.75 -4.20
N GLN A 447 44.18 -7.74 -4.77
CA GLN A 447 44.59 -7.69 -6.18
C GLN A 447 43.40 -7.86 -7.14
N SER A 448 42.59 -8.90 -6.94
CA SER A 448 41.44 -9.20 -7.79
C SER A 448 40.34 -8.13 -7.69
N GLY A 449 40.09 -7.62 -6.49
CA GLY A 449 39.09 -6.57 -6.25
C GLY A 449 39.53 -5.20 -6.74
N GLU A 450 40.82 -4.86 -6.64
CA GLU A 450 41.37 -3.65 -7.25
C GLU A 450 41.28 -3.70 -8.78
N SER A 451 41.58 -4.86 -9.38
CA SER A 451 41.37 -5.08 -10.83
C SER A 451 39.92 -4.86 -11.23
N LEU A 452 38.95 -5.37 -10.45
CA LEU A 452 37.53 -5.14 -10.71
C LEU A 452 37.14 -3.67 -10.56
N ALA A 453 37.59 -2.99 -9.50
CA ALA A 453 37.24 -1.58 -9.27
C ALA A 453 37.70 -0.67 -10.43
N LEU A 454 38.93 -0.87 -10.90
CA LEU A 454 39.47 -0.13 -12.06
C LEU A 454 38.75 -0.50 -13.36
N LEU A 455 38.40 -1.78 -13.53
CA LEU A 455 37.60 -2.24 -14.67
C LEU A 455 36.22 -1.57 -14.71
N LEU A 456 35.52 -1.52 -13.58
CA LEU A 456 34.20 -0.88 -13.47
C LEU A 456 34.28 0.62 -13.69
N SER A 457 35.35 1.29 -13.22
CA SER A 457 35.56 2.72 -13.45
C SER A 457 35.76 3.02 -14.93
N SER A 458 36.64 2.27 -15.61
CA SER A 458 36.87 2.40 -17.06
C SER A 458 35.62 2.06 -17.88
N LEU A 459 34.86 1.04 -17.46
CA LEU A 459 33.58 0.71 -18.07
C LEU A 459 32.58 1.86 -17.94
N LEU A 460 32.41 2.41 -16.73
CA LEU A 460 31.53 3.56 -16.49
C LEU A 460 31.95 4.78 -17.30
N GLU A 461 33.24 5.07 -17.42
CA GLU A 461 33.74 6.16 -18.25
C GLU A 461 33.32 6.00 -19.72
N ASN A 462 33.53 4.80 -20.29
CA ASN A 462 33.14 4.49 -21.67
C ASN A 462 31.60 4.54 -21.86
N LEU A 463 30.82 4.00 -20.93
CA LEU A 463 29.36 3.99 -21.01
C LEU A 463 28.74 5.38 -20.82
N LEU A 464 29.30 6.20 -19.92
CA LEU A 464 28.86 7.58 -19.72
C LEU A 464 29.19 8.44 -20.96
N ALA A 465 30.37 8.27 -21.55
CA ALA A 465 30.73 8.92 -22.81
C ALA A 465 29.81 8.49 -23.96
N TYR A 466 29.56 7.19 -24.08
CA TYR A 466 28.62 6.63 -25.04
C TYR A 466 27.23 7.25 -24.92
N ARG A 467 26.68 7.33 -23.69
CA ARG A 467 25.36 7.90 -23.43
C ARG A 467 25.24 9.37 -23.85
N THR A 468 26.24 10.20 -23.54
CA THR A 468 26.24 11.62 -23.93
C THR A 468 26.18 11.78 -25.45
N ILE A 469 26.81 10.87 -26.20
CA ILE A 469 26.96 10.97 -27.65
C ILE A 469 25.83 10.26 -28.41
N THR A 470 25.17 9.26 -27.83
CA THR A 470 23.99 8.63 -28.45
C THR A 470 22.81 9.58 -28.64
N HIS A 471 22.78 10.71 -27.92
CA HIS A 471 21.79 11.78 -28.10
C HIS A 471 22.23 12.86 -29.09
N ASP A 472 23.42 12.74 -29.69
CA ASP A 472 23.91 13.64 -30.74
C ASP A 472 23.27 13.29 -32.10
N GLU A 473 23.04 14.30 -32.95
CA GLU A 473 22.47 14.12 -34.29
C GLU A 473 23.48 13.51 -35.26
N SER A 474 24.79 13.56 -34.95
CA SER A 474 25.86 13.04 -35.80
C SER A 474 25.93 11.50 -35.80
N PRO A 475 25.65 10.82 -36.94
CA PRO A 475 25.79 9.37 -37.04
C PRO A 475 27.25 8.91 -36.87
N GLU A 476 28.22 9.73 -37.28
CA GLU A 476 29.66 9.41 -37.22
C GLU A 476 30.16 9.34 -35.78
N HIS A 477 29.73 10.27 -34.92
CA HIS A 477 30.06 10.26 -33.50
C HIS A 477 29.43 9.06 -32.78
N ARG A 478 28.19 8.71 -33.13
CA ARG A 478 27.50 7.52 -32.60
C ARG A 478 28.23 6.22 -32.98
N MET A 479 28.67 6.10 -34.24
CA MET A 479 29.45 4.95 -34.70
C MET A 479 30.80 4.85 -33.97
N SER A 480 31.57 5.94 -33.90
CA SER A 480 32.87 5.99 -33.23
C SER A 480 32.78 5.56 -31.75
N CYS A 481 31.78 6.05 -31.02
CA CYS A 481 31.58 5.67 -29.62
C CYS A 481 31.12 4.23 -29.44
N THR A 482 30.27 3.73 -30.36
CA THR A 482 29.87 2.32 -30.38
C THR A 482 31.08 1.42 -30.57
N VAL A 483 32.01 1.79 -31.46
CA VAL A 483 33.28 1.08 -31.68
C VAL A 483 34.17 1.11 -30.44
N ASN A 484 34.24 2.22 -29.70
CA ASN A 484 35.03 2.29 -28.46
C ASN A 484 34.50 1.33 -27.39
N VAL A 485 33.18 1.29 -27.17
CA VAL A 485 32.55 0.35 -26.22
C VAL A 485 32.73 -1.10 -26.68
N LEU A 486 32.63 -1.34 -27.98
CA LEU A 486 32.84 -2.65 -28.59
C LEU A 486 34.29 -3.13 -28.41
N ASN A 487 35.28 -2.27 -28.66
CA ASN A 487 36.69 -2.59 -28.43
C ASN A 487 36.96 -2.89 -26.95
N PHE A 488 36.36 -2.14 -26.03
CA PHE A 488 36.46 -2.42 -24.60
C PHE A 488 35.97 -3.83 -24.27
N TYR A 489 34.78 -4.23 -24.74
CA TYR A 489 34.26 -5.57 -24.48
C TYR A 489 35.05 -6.69 -25.17
N LYS A 490 35.63 -6.41 -26.35
CA LYS A 490 36.55 -7.32 -27.03
C LYS A 490 37.81 -7.58 -26.21
N GLU A 491 38.46 -6.51 -25.73
CA GLU A 491 39.67 -6.61 -24.90
C GLU A 491 39.41 -7.37 -23.59
N LYS A 492 38.22 -7.19 -23.01
CA LYS A 492 37.81 -7.85 -21.76
C LYS A 492 37.19 -9.23 -21.96
N LYS A 493 37.16 -9.74 -23.20
CA LYS A 493 36.62 -11.06 -23.56
C LYS A 493 35.18 -11.28 -23.06
N ARG A 494 34.33 -10.26 -23.20
CA ARG A 494 32.90 -10.31 -22.85
C ARG A 494 32.07 -10.45 -24.13
N GLU A 495 32.10 -11.65 -24.70
CA GLU A 495 31.56 -11.96 -26.04
C GLU A 495 30.07 -11.66 -26.18
N ASP A 496 29.23 -12.03 -25.21
CA ASP A 496 27.78 -11.80 -25.28
C ASP A 496 27.43 -10.31 -25.44
N ILE A 497 28.08 -9.45 -24.65
CA ILE A 497 27.84 -8.00 -24.68
C ILE A 497 28.48 -7.41 -25.96
N TYR A 498 29.67 -7.87 -26.33
CA TYR A 498 30.34 -7.49 -27.57
C TYR A 498 29.45 -7.75 -28.80
N ILE A 499 28.84 -8.94 -28.90
CA ILE A 499 27.91 -9.29 -29.99
C ILE A 499 26.71 -8.34 -30.00
N ARG A 500 26.14 -8.00 -28.84
CA ARG A 500 25.04 -7.03 -28.75
C ARG A 500 25.43 -5.65 -29.31
N TYR A 501 26.62 -5.17 -28.99
CA TYR A 501 27.13 -3.90 -29.52
C TYR A 501 27.50 -3.98 -31.01
N LEU A 502 27.96 -5.14 -31.51
CA LEU A 502 28.15 -5.37 -32.94
C LEU A 502 26.83 -5.20 -33.71
N TYR A 503 25.73 -5.76 -33.21
CA TYR A 503 24.42 -5.60 -33.86
C TYR A 503 23.89 -4.16 -33.79
N LYS A 504 24.14 -3.43 -32.69
CA LYS A 504 23.82 -1.98 -32.63
C LYS A 504 24.63 -1.18 -33.66
N LEU A 505 25.92 -1.50 -33.82
CA LEU A 505 26.77 -0.87 -34.83
C LEU A 505 26.29 -1.19 -36.25
N ARG A 506 25.89 -2.45 -36.50
CA ARG A 506 25.25 -2.86 -37.76
C ARG A 506 24.03 -2.01 -38.07
N ASP A 507 23.12 -1.85 -37.09
CA ASP A 507 21.89 -1.09 -37.28
C ASP A 507 22.19 0.39 -37.60
N LEU A 508 23.19 0.99 -36.95
CA LEU A 508 23.69 2.33 -37.32
C LEU A 508 24.23 2.38 -38.75
N HIS A 509 24.96 1.35 -39.20
CA HIS A 509 25.45 1.28 -40.58
C HIS A 509 24.31 1.12 -41.58
N LEU A 510 23.27 0.35 -41.25
CA LEU A 510 22.08 0.20 -42.10
C LEU A 510 21.31 1.53 -42.23
N ASP A 511 21.14 2.27 -41.13
CA ASP A 511 20.51 3.59 -41.14
C ASP A 511 21.26 4.60 -42.05
N CYS A 512 22.57 4.42 -42.21
CA CYS A 512 23.41 5.25 -43.06
C CYS A 512 23.69 4.62 -44.45
N GLU A 513 22.99 3.55 -44.82
CA GLU A 513 23.18 2.80 -46.08
C GLU A 513 24.62 2.26 -46.31
N ASN A 514 25.39 2.10 -45.24
CA ASN A 514 26.76 1.58 -45.23
C ASN A 514 26.76 0.04 -45.23
N TYR A 515 26.25 -0.58 -46.30
CA TYR A 515 26.07 -2.05 -46.38
C TYR A 515 27.37 -2.86 -46.26
N THR A 516 28.49 -2.32 -46.73
CA THR A 516 29.80 -2.97 -46.62
C THR A 516 30.26 -3.05 -45.16
N GLU A 517 30.17 -1.96 -44.42
CA GLU A 517 30.52 -1.93 -42.98
C GLU A 517 29.53 -2.76 -42.16
N ALA A 518 28.24 -2.70 -42.48
CA ALA A 518 27.24 -3.60 -41.89
C ALA A 518 27.61 -5.08 -42.12
N SER A 519 28.14 -5.44 -43.30
CA SER A 519 28.61 -6.78 -43.59
C SER A 519 29.88 -7.15 -42.80
N TYR A 520 30.81 -6.21 -42.61
CA TYR A 520 31.98 -6.41 -41.76
C TYR A 520 31.61 -6.68 -40.29
N THR A 521 30.57 -6.02 -39.75
CA THR A 521 30.11 -6.33 -38.39
C THR A 521 29.62 -7.78 -38.24
N LEU A 522 28.98 -8.34 -39.28
CA LEU A 522 28.56 -9.74 -39.30
C LEU A 522 29.74 -10.69 -39.46
N LEU A 523 30.77 -10.30 -40.22
CA LEU A 523 32.01 -11.06 -40.33
C LEU A 523 32.72 -11.18 -38.97
N LEU A 524 32.81 -10.07 -38.22
CA LEU A 524 33.38 -10.07 -36.87
C LEU A 524 32.60 -10.98 -35.89
N HIS A 525 31.29 -11.13 -36.07
CA HIS A 525 30.52 -12.11 -35.30
C HIS A 525 30.81 -13.54 -35.78
N ALA A 526 30.88 -13.79 -37.09
CA ALA A 526 31.22 -15.10 -37.62
C ALA A 526 32.61 -15.59 -37.20
N GLU A 527 33.58 -14.68 -37.07
CA GLU A 527 34.93 -14.98 -36.57
C GLU A 527 34.92 -15.54 -35.13
N LEU A 528 33.96 -15.17 -34.30
CA LEU A 528 33.80 -15.71 -32.94
C LEU A 528 33.19 -17.12 -32.93
N LEU A 529 32.51 -17.53 -34.01
CA LEU A 529 31.88 -18.84 -34.14
C LEU A 529 32.80 -19.88 -34.78
N LEU A 530 33.94 -19.46 -35.31
CA LEU A 530 34.94 -20.35 -35.90
C LEU A 530 35.81 -20.96 -34.78
N PRO A 531 36.03 -22.29 -34.79
CA PRO A 531 36.69 -23.02 -33.70
C PRO A 531 38.18 -22.73 -33.51
#